data_AF-M0LTI6-F1
#
_entry.id   AF-M0LTI6-F1
#
_cell.length_a   1.000
_cell.length_b   1.000
_cell.length_c   1.000
_cell.angle_alpha   90.00
_cell.angle_beta   90.00
_cell.angle_gamma   90.00
#
_symmetry.space_group_name_H-M   'P 1'
#
loop_
_entity.id
_entity.type
_entity.pdbx_description
1 polymer ?
#
loop_
_entity_poly.entity_id
_entity_poly.type
_entity_poly.pdbx_seq_one_letter_code
_entity_poly.pdbx_strand_id
1 'polypeptide(L)'
;MSLTGRVREFRTDERLRWATMVVAILVGLVAAALHWAGLFLGGALVGLAAETRKRALLAGLGFGVLVWVVFAATLLASGDLGQYLAMGQITVVGLAIPVTTATFATLVRWLL
;
A
#
# COMPACT_ATOMS: atom_id res chain seq x y z
N MET A 1 -14.22 -9.99 34.95
CA MET A 1 -14.29 -9.88 33.47
C MET A 1 -13.15 -10.71 32.89
N SER A 2 -13.44 -11.76 32.10
CA SER A 2 -12.41 -12.72 31.66
C SER A 2 -11.59 -12.17 30.48
N LEU A 3 -10.31 -12.56 30.41
CA LEU A 3 -9.39 -12.23 29.32
C LEU A 3 -9.97 -12.58 27.93
N THR A 4 -10.78 -13.63 27.88
CA THR A 4 -11.50 -14.10 26.68
C THR A 4 -12.57 -13.11 26.19
N GLY A 5 -13.17 -12.30 27.07
CA GLY A 5 -14.09 -11.24 26.68
C GLY A 5 -13.40 -10.09 25.96
N ARG A 6 -12.24 -9.66 26.47
CA ARG A 6 -11.41 -8.61 25.84
C ARG A 6 -10.96 -9.02 24.43
N VAL A 7 -10.55 -10.28 24.24
CA VAL A 7 -10.10 -10.78 22.93
C VAL A 7 -11.23 -10.82 21.89
N ARG A 8 -12.49 -11.03 22.29
CA ARG A 8 -13.67 -11.01 21.39
C ARG A 8 -14.08 -9.58 21.02
N GLU A 9 -13.99 -8.66 21.95
CA GLU A 9 -14.27 -7.23 21.75
C GLU A 9 -13.22 -6.59 20.82
N PHE A 10 -11.93 -6.93 21.00
CA PHE A 10 -10.85 -6.56 20.07
C PHE A 10 -11.03 -7.14 18.65
N ARG A 11 -11.71 -8.30 18.51
CA ARG A 11 -11.85 -9.02 17.22
C ARG A 11 -12.97 -8.52 16.32
N THR A 12 -13.83 -7.63 16.83
CA THR A 12 -14.88 -6.95 16.06
C THR A 12 -14.55 -5.48 15.82
N ASP A 13 -13.37 -5.04 16.24
CA ASP A 13 -13.03 -3.63 16.33
C ASP A 13 -12.50 -3.09 15.00
N GLU A 14 -13.39 -2.44 14.25
CA GLU A 14 -13.08 -1.76 13.00
C GLU A 14 -11.91 -0.77 13.15
N ARG A 15 -11.74 -0.18 14.34
CA ARG A 15 -10.64 0.74 14.65
C ARG A 15 -9.29 0.05 14.60
N LEU A 16 -9.18 -1.18 15.10
CA LEU A 16 -7.93 -1.91 15.10
C LEU A 16 -7.52 -2.28 13.67
N ARG A 17 -8.48 -2.71 12.85
CA ARG A 17 -8.27 -3.01 11.43
C ARG A 17 -7.78 -1.78 10.66
N TRP A 18 -8.42 -0.62 10.89
CA TRP A 18 -7.96 0.65 10.33
C TRP A 18 -6.55 1.01 10.78
N ALA A 19 -6.24 0.88 12.07
CA ALA A 19 -4.91 1.14 12.59
C ALA A 19 -3.86 0.22 11.94
N THR A 20 -4.13 -1.08 11.80
CA THR A 20 -3.23 -2.02 11.11
C THR A 20 -3.03 -1.63 9.64
N MET A 21 -4.09 -1.22 8.94
CA MET A 21 -4.00 -0.76 7.55
C MET A 21 -3.13 0.50 7.44
N VAL A 22 -3.33 1.48 8.32
CA VAL A 22 -2.53 2.72 8.34
C VAL A 22 -1.05 2.40 8.62
N VAL A 23 -0.76 1.56 9.61
CA VAL A 23 0.61 1.13 9.91
C VAL A 23 1.24 0.41 8.72
N ALA A 24 0.52 -0.51 8.08
CA ALA A 24 0.97 -1.20 6.88
C ALA A 24 1.34 -0.23 5.74
N ILE A 25 0.49 0.78 5.50
CA ILE A 25 0.74 1.83 4.50
C ILE A 25 2.00 2.63 4.87
N LEU A 26 2.13 3.09 6.11
CA LEU A 26 3.27 3.90 6.55
C LEU A 26 4.58 3.12 6.44
N VAL A 27 4.61 1.89 6.92
CA VAL A 27 5.78 1.01 6.81
C VAL A 27 6.12 0.74 5.35
N GLY A 28 5.12 0.45 4.52
CA GLY A 28 5.29 0.25 3.08
C GLY A 28 5.85 1.48 2.38
N LEU A 29 5.34 2.69 2.68
CA LEU A 29 5.82 3.94 2.10
C LEU A 29 7.27 4.23 2.47
N VAL A 30 7.61 4.10 3.75
CA VAL A 30 8.99 4.30 4.23
C VAL A 30 9.93 3.29 3.57
N ALA A 31 9.54 2.02 3.52
CA ALA A 31 10.35 0.99 2.87
C ALA A 31 10.51 1.27 1.37
N ALA A 32 9.44 1.68 0.67
CA ALA A 32 9.47 1.97 -0.76
C ALA A 32 10.32 3.20 -1.09
N ALA A 33 10.34 4.20 -0.20
CA ALA A 33 11.21 5.36 -0.33
C ALA A 33 12.70 5.02 -0.17
N LEU A 34 13.03 4.01 0.66
CA LEU A 34 14.40 3.56 0.87
C LEU A 34 14.87 2.56 -0.20
N HIS A 35 13.98 1.68 -0.68
CA HIS A 35 14.32 0.64 -1.65
C HIS A 35 13.09 0.18 -2.43
N TRP A 36 13.25 -0.14 -3.72
CA TRP A 36 12.14 -0.58 -4.58
C TRP A 36 11.44 -1.85 -4.09
N ALA A 37 12.14 -2.73 -3.37
CA ALA A 37 11.54 -3.91 -2.72
C ALA A 37 10.44 -3.55 -1.71
N GLY A 38 10.43 -2.31 -1.19
CA GLY A 38 9.38 -1.80 -0.32
C GLY A 38 7.99 -1.77 -0.98
N LEU A 39 7.90 -1.74 -2.31
CA LEU A 39 6.63 -1.89 -3.03
C LEU A 39 5.99 -3.27 -2.77
N PHE A 40 6.80 -4.33 -2.78
CA PHE A 40 6.35 -5.69 -2.48
C PHE A 40 5.99 -5.82 -1.01
N LEU A 41 6.83 -5.30 -0.11
CA LEU A 41 6.55 -5.33 1.32
C LEU A 41 5.25 -4.59 1.65
N GLY A 42 5.09 -3.36 1.16
CA GLY A 42 3.89 -2.57 1.37
C GLY A 42 2.64 -3.24 0.81
N GLY A 43 2.69 -3.72 -0.44
CA GLY A 43 1.60 -4.47 -1.06
C GLY A 43 1.21 -5.73 -0.29
N ALA A 44 2.19 -6.50 0.17
CA ALA A 44 1.97 -7.66 1.03
C ALA A 44 1.29 -7.25 2.35
N LEU A 45 1.81 -6.24 3.06
CA LEU A 45 1.29 -5.80 4.35
C LEU A 45 -0.16 -5.30 4.25
N VAL A 46 -0.50 -4.46 3.27
CA VAL A 46 -1.87 -3.98 3.08
C VAL A 46 -2.82 -5.11 2.65
N GLY A 47 -2.33 -6.05 1.86
CA GLY A 47 -3.08 -7.26 1.48
C GLY A 47 -3.38 -8.17 2.67
N LEU A 48 -2.43 -8.32 3.59
CA LEU A 48 -2.60 -9.07 4.83
C LEU A 48 -3.53 -8.36 5.82
N ALA A 49 -3.46 -7.04 5.91
CA ALA A 49 -4.33 -6.22 6.75
C ALA A 49 -5.79 -6.17 6.26
N ALA A 50 -6.03 -6.47 4.98
CA ALA A 50 -7.37 -6.47 4.42
C ALA A 50 -8.26 -7.60 4.98
N GLU A 51 -9.57 -7.35 5.03
CA GLU A 51 -10.55 -8.30 5.58
C GLU A 51 -10.82 -9.48 4.64
N THR A 52 -10.93 -9.22 3.34
CA THR A 52 -11.28 -10.22 2.32
C THR A 52 -10.26 -10.21 1.18
N ARG A 53 -10.17 -11.31 0.42
CA ARG A 53 -9.27 -11.40 -0.74
C ARG A 53 -9.53 -10.32 -1.79
N LYS A 54 -10.80 -9.97 -2.04
CA LYS A 54 -11.16 -8.85 -2.92
C LYS A 54 -10.65 -7.51 -2.39
N ARG A 55 -10.84 -7.25 -1.09
CA ARG A 55 -10.32 -6.04 -0.43
C ARG A 55 -8.79 -5.99 -0.41
N ALA A 56 -8.12 -7.15 -0.36
CA ALA A 56 -6.66 -7.22 -0.44
C ALA A 56 -6.14 -6.69 -1.78
N LEU A 57 -6.71 -7.14 -2.91
CA LEU A 57 -6.34 -6.63 -4.24
C LEU A 57 -6.58 -5.12 -4.35
N LEU A 58 -7.73 -4.64 -3.87
CA LEU A 58 -8.05 -3.21 -3.87
C LEU A 58 -7.09 -2.41 -2.98
N ALA A 59 -6.68 -2.96 -1.83
CA ALA A 59 -5.71 -2.32 -0.95
C ALA A 59 -4.33 -2.24 -1.60
N GLY A 60 -3.87 -3.29 -2.29
CA GLY A 60 -2.61 -3.27 -3.05
C GLY A 60 -2.64 -2.26 -4.20
N LEU A 61 -3.73 -2.21 -4.96
CA LEU A 61 -3.94 -1.22 -6.02
C LEU A 61 -3.91 0.19 -5.45
N GLY A 62 -4.68 0.44 -4.39
CA GLY A 62 -4.74 1.74 -3.72
C GLY A 62 -3.39 2.16 -3.14
N PHE A 63 -2.63 1.23 -2.55
CA PHE A 63 -1.29 1.50 -2.05
C PHE A 63 -0.32 1.85 -3.18
N GLY A 64 -0.33 1.11 -4.30
CA GLY A 64 0.52 1.45 -5.45
C GLY A 64 0.19 2.81 -6.07
N VAL A 65 -1.10 3.16 -6.16
CA VAL A 65 -1.53 4.50 -6.57
C VAL A 65 -1.06 5.56 -5.57
N LEU A 66 -1.20 5.30 -4.27
CA LEU A 66 -0.74 6.21 -3.22
C LEU A 66 0.77 6.46 -3.31
N VAL A 67 1.59 5.42 -3.52
CA VAL A 67 3.03 5.56 -3.71
C VAL A 67 3.33 6.46 -4.91
N TRP A 68 2.65 6.26 -6.04
CA TRP A 68 2.84 7.11 -7.22
C TRP A 68 2.40 8.56 -6.96
N VAL A 69 1.29 8.78 -6.25
CA VAL A 69 0.83 10.12 -5.86
C VAL A 69 1.83 10.82 -4.95
N VAL A 70 2.41 10.10 -3.97
CA VAL A 70 3.45 10.64 -3.09
C VAL A 70 4.68 11.03 -3.91
N PHE A 71 5.10 10.18 -4.86
CA PHE A 71 6.18 10.51 -5.78
C PHE A 71 5.86 11.73 -6.66
N ALA A 72 4.67 11.80 -7.27
CA ALA A 72 4.24 12.94 -8.06
C ALA A 72 4.20 14.23 -7.23
N ALA A 73 3.82 14.15 -5.94
CA ALA A 73 3.88 15.29 -5.02
C ALA A 73 5.32 15.75 -4.75
N THR A 74 6.30 14.83 -4.66
CA THR A 74 7.72 15.21 -4.54
C THR A 74 8.22 15.95 -5.78
N LEU A 75 7.80 15.52 -6.98
CA LEU A 75 8.11 16.21 -8.24
C LEU A 75 7.41 17.57 -8.36
N LEU A 76 6.19 17.67 -7.85
CA LEU A 76 5.48 18.95 -7.80
C LEU A 76 6.21 19.93 -6.89
N ALA A 77 6.69 19.47 -5.74
CA ALA A 77 7.44 20.29 -4.79
C ALA A 77 8.81 20.73 -5.34
N SER A 78 9.44 19.96 -6.23
CA SER A 78 10.68 20.32 -6.90
C SER A 78 10.49 21.15 -8.18
N GLY A 79 9.26 21.22 -8.71
CA GLY A 79 8.95 21.90 -9.98
C GLY A 79 9.13 21.02 -11.23
N ASP A 80 9.47 19.74 -11.06
CA ASP A 80 9.81 18.82 -12.15
C ASP A 80 8.60 18.04 -12.70
N LEU A 81 7.42 18.14 -12.06
CA LEU A 81 6.24 17.34 -12.43
C LEU A 81 5.87 17.48 -13.90
N GLY A 82 5.90 18.72 -14.44
CA GLY A 82 5.55 18.96 -15.85
C GLY A 82 6.50 18.25 -16.81
N GLN A 83 7.80 18.25 -16.52
CA GLN A 83 8.81 17.54 -17.31
C GLN A 83 8.58 16.04 -17.23
N TYR A 84 8.40 15.48 -16.03
CA TYR A 84 8.11 14.07 -15.83
C TYR A 84 6.87 13.60 -16.60
N LEU A 85 5.79 14.39 -16.61
CA LEU A 85 4.57 14.07 -17.37
C LEU A 85 4.79 14.16 -18.89
N ALA A 86 5.67 15.05 -19.35
CA ALA A 86 6.02 15.18 -20.77
C ALA A 86 6.89 14.02 -21.28
N MET A 87 7.47 13.19 -20.40
CA MET A 87 8.26 12.02 -20.79
C MET A 87 7.40 10.87 -21.37
N GLY A 88 6.07 11.00 -21.39
CA GLY A 88 5.14 10.08 -22.05
C GLY A 88 5.21 8.66 -21.50
N GLN A 89 5.91 7.76 -22.20
CA GLN A 89 6.03 6.35 -21.80
C GLN A 89 6.64 6.17 -20.40
N ILE A 90 7.61 7.02 -20.02
CA ILE A 90 8.24 6.93 -18.70
C ILE A 90 7.23 7.26 -17.59
N THR A 91 6.32 8.20 -17.82
CA THR A 91 5.22 8.51 -16.90
C THR A 91 4.32 7.29 -16.69
N VAL A 92 3.94 6.63 -17.78
CA VAL A 92 3.09 5.42 -17.75
C VAL A 92 3.78 4.30 -16.99
N VAL A 93 5.07 4.05 -17.25
CA VAL A 93 5.86 3.02 -16.56
C VAL A 93 6.02 3.36 -15.07
N GLY A 94 6.29 4.62 -14.74
CA GLY A 94 6.42 5.07 -13.36
C GLY A 94 5.15 4.91 -12.52
N LEU A 95 3.96 5.00 -13.15
CA LEU A 95 2.68 4.65 -12.53
C LEU A 95 2.44 3.13 -12.49
N ALA A 96 2.71 2.44 -13.59
CA ALA A 96 2.39 1.02 -13.74
C ALA A 96 3.19 0.14 -12.78
N ILE A 97 4.48 0.41 -12.58
CA ILE A 97 5.35 -0.39 -11.70
C ILE A 97 4.82 -0.45 -10.26
N PRO A 98 4.62 0.67 -9.53
CA PRO A 98 4.15 0.60 -8.14
C PRO A 98 2.75 -0.01 -8.03
N VAL A 99 1.85 0.27 -8.97
CA VAL A 99 0.50 -0.31 -8.98
C VAL A 99 0.53 -1.82 -9.18
N THR A 100 1.25 -2.31 -10.20
CA THR A 100 1.28 -3.74 -10.52
C THR A 100 2.06 -4.54 -9.49
N THR A 101 3.23 -4.07 -9.05
CA THR A 101 4.05 -4.76 -8.04
C THR A 101 3.35 -4.84 -6.69
N ALA A 102 2.77 -3.75 -6.20
CA ALA A 102 2.01 -3.76 -4.95
C ALA A 102 0.79 -4.66 -5.02
N THR A 103 0.01 -4.57 -6.10
CA THR A 103 -1.17 -5.43 -6.32
C THR A 103 -0.77 -6.90 -6.37
N PHE A 104 0.29 -7.23 -7.12
CA PHE A 104 0.82 -8.59 -7.22
C PHE A 104 1.26 -9.12 -5.84
N ALA A 105 1.94 -8.30 -5.03
CA ALA A 105 2.41 -8.73 -3.72
C ALA A 105 1.28 -9.09 -2.74
N THR A 106 0.07 -8.58 -2.93
CA THR A 106 -1.10 -8.99 -2.12
C THR A 106 -1.43 -10.47 -2.28
N LEU A 107 -0.98 -11.11 -3.37
CA LEU A 107 -1.18 -12.54 -3.62
C LEU A 107 -0.55 -13.43 -2.54
N VAL A 108 0.38 -12.90 -1.73
CA VAL A 108 0.90 -13.59 -0.54
C VAL A 108 -0.22 -14.05 0.40
N ARG A 109 -1.34 -13.33 0.44
CA ARG A 109 -2.51 -13.70 1.25
C ARG A 109 -3.13 -15.05 0.85
N TRP A 110 -2.92 -15.52 -0.39
CA TRP A 110 -3.45 -16.80 -0.84
C TRP A 110 -2.61 -17.99 -0.35
N LEU A 111 -1.44 -17.72 0.22
CA LEU A 111 -0.55 -18.73 0.81
C LEU A 111 -0.85 -18.96 2.31
N LEU A 112 -1.76 -18.16 2.89
CA LEU A 112 -2.17 -18.21 4.30
C LEU A 112 -3.65 -18.60 4.41
#